data_AF-A0A1Y1KTW4-F1
#
_entry.id   AF-A0A1Y1KTW4-F1
#
_cell.length_a   1.000
_cell.length_b   1.000
_cell.length_c   1.000
_cell.angle_alpha   90.00
_cell.angle_beta   90.00
_cell.angle_gamma   90.00
#
_symmetry.space_group_name_H-M   'P 1'
#
loop_
_entity.id
_entity.type
_entity.pdbx_description
1 polymer ?
#
loop_
_entity_poly.entity_id
_entity_poly.type
_entity_poly.pdbx_seq_one_letter_code
_entity_poly.pdbx_strand_id
1 'polypeptide(L)'
;IYRTGAKSIPGGGQDSHLQGAEYHALGVVRTKPGRGDPTLSVSCSDKLAKWYHLGIQGALLSLLLVHPIYLSSFTIANGTPFDEKSLLRALYGRFGEDAERAVIGRSSINFSFAKDVSKRPCPASIVWFKCSTG
;
A
#
# COMPACT_ATOMS: atom_id res chain seq x y z
N ILE A 1 15.36 -9.15 6.88
CA ILE A 1 14.31 -9.35 5.86
C ILE A 1 12.96 -9.07 6.51
N TYR A 2 12.19 -8.10 5.99
CA TYR A 2 10.83 -7.82 6.48
C TYR A 2 9.82 -8.63 5.67
N ARG A 3 8.95 -9.37 6.35
CA ARG A 3 7.94 -10.24 5.72
C ARG A 3 6.55 -9.62 5.81
N THR A 4 5.75 -9.87 4.78
CA THR A 4 4.33 -9.54 4.79
C THR A 4 3.55 -10.72 5.36
N GLY A 5 2.48 -10.45 6.10
CA GLY A 5 1.50 -11.49 6.44
C GLY A 5 0.48 -11.71 5.32
N ALA A 6 0.34 -10.75 4.39
CA ALA A 6 -0.67 -10.83 3.34
C ALA A 6 -0.39 -12.02 2.41
N LYS A 7 -1.46 -12.74 2.05
CA LYS A 7 -1.39 -14.00 1.30
C LYS A 7 -1.66 -13.74 -0.18
N SER A 8 -1.04 -14.50 -1.08
CA SER A 8 -1.36 -14.40 -2.51
C SER A 8 -2.81 -14.77 -2.80
N ILE A 9 -3.41 -14.14 -3.81
CA ILE A 9 -4.74 -14.52 -4.29
C ILE A 9 -4.73 -15.93 -4.90
N PRO A 10 -5.79 -16.73 -4.75
CA PRO A 10 -5.94 -17.98 -5.49
C PRO A 10 -5.91 -17.73 -7.00
N GLY A 11 -5.24 -18.62 -7.75
CA GLY A 11 -5.13 -18.51 -9.21
C GLY A 11 -4.10 -17.49 -9.73
N GLY A 12 -3.44 -16.73 -8.84
CA GLY A 12 -2.31 -15.86 -9.19
C GLY A 12 -0.94 -16.48 -8.84
N GLY A 13 0.13 -15.68 -8.94
CA GLY A 13 1.46 -16.08 -8.50
C GLY A 13 1.54 -16.37 -7.00
N GLN A 14 2.14 -17.49 -6.62
CA GLN A 14 2.21 -17.98 -5.24
C GLN A 14 3.60 -17.80 -4.63
N ASP A 15 3.65 -17.73 -3.30
CA ASP A 15 4.91 -17.70 -2.55
C ASP A 15 5.67 -19.02 -2.75
N SER A 16 6.99 -18.94 -2.94
CA SER A 16 7.84 -20.12 -3.12
C SER A 16 8.09 -20.87 -1.80
N HIS A 17 7.96 -20.15 -0.67
CA HIS A 17 8.30 -20.62 0.68
C HIS A 17 9.77 -21.04 0.87
N LEU A 18 10.66 -20.66 -0.05
CA LEU A 18 12.10 -20.85 0.07
C LEU A 18 12.72 -19.99 1.18
N GLN A 19 13.99 -20.22 1.48
CA GLN A 19 14.68 -19.48 2.54
C GLN A 19 14.99 -18.03 2.14
N GLY A 20 15.16 -17.17 3.15
CA GLY A 20 15.67 -15.81 2.94
C GLY A 20 14.73 -14.94 2.10
N ALA A 21 15.31 -14.26 1.11
CA ALA A 21 14.62 -13.31 0.23
C ALA A 21 13.67 -13.99 -0.77
N GLU A 22 13.91 -15.26 -1.06
CA GLU A 22 13.15 -16.03 -2.05
C GLU A 22 11.78 -16.46 -1.53
N TYR A 23 11.52 -16.38 -0.22
CA TYR A 23 10.28 -16.86 0.41
C TYR A 23 9.01 -16.33 -0.26
N HIS A 24 8.96 -15.03 -0.51
CA HIS A 24 7.77 -14.36 -1.04
C HIS A 24 7.92 -14.08 -2.53
N ALA A 25 6.89 -14.41 -3.31
CA ALA A 25 6.80 -13.93 -4.69
C ALA A 25 6.61 -12.42 -4.70
N LEU A 26 7.41 -11.72 -5.50
CA LEU A 26 7.34 -10.27 -5.67
C LEU A 26 6.30 -9.90 -6.73
N GLY A 27 5.69 -8.72 -6.59
CA GLY A 27 4.76 -8.19 -7.61
C GLY A 27 3.37 -8.83 -7.66
N VAL A 28 3.13 -9.93 -6.94
CA VAL A 28 1.83 -10.62 -6.94
C VAL A 28 0.78 -9.90 -6.09
N VAL A 29 -0.48 -9.98 -6.52
CA VAL A 29 -1.65 -9.45 -5.80
C VAL A 29 -1.92 -10.28 -4.54
N ARG A 30 -2.22 -9.62 -3.43
CA ARG A 30 -2.39 -10.26 -2.12
C ARG A 30 -3.68 -9.84 -1.41
N THR A 31 -4.17 -10.68 -0.51
CA THR A 31 -5.34 -10.44 0.34
C THR A 31 -4.97 -10.15 1.79
N LYS A 32 -5.89 -9.48 2.48
CA LYS A 32 -5.90 -9.28 3.94
C LYS A 32 -6.78 -10.33 4.61
N PRO A 33 -6.70 -10.47 5.95
CA PRO A 33 -5.64 -10.00 6.84
C PRO A 33 -4.38 -10.85 6.68
N GLY A 34 -3.28 -10.36 7.25
CA GLY A 34 -2.03 -11.13 7.27
C GLY A 34 -1.99 -12.24 8.32
N ARG A 35 -2.94 -12.25 9.27
CA ARG A 35 -3.14 -13.30 10.27
C ARG A 35 -4.62 -13.66 10.30
N GLY A 36 -4.93 -14.94 10.42
CA GLY A 36 -6.29 -15.47 10.31
C GLY A 36 -6.71 -15.72 8.86
N ASP A 37 -8.01 -15.95 8.66
CA ASP A 37 -8.54 -16.35 7.36
C ASP A 37 -8.58 -15.19 6.38
N PRO A 38 -8.17 -15.39 5.11
CA PRO A 38 -8.21 -14.35 4.10
C PRO A 38 -9.65 -13.86 3.85
N THR A 39 -9.76 -12.56 3.67
CA THR A 39 -10.95 -11.87 3.16
C THR A 39 -10.78 -11.59 1.67
N LEU A 40 -11.85 -11.14 1.02
CA LEU A 40 -11.81 -10.67 -0.37
C LEU A 40 -11.13 -9.29 -0.52
N SER A 41 -10.72 -8.65 0.58
CA SER A 41 -10.01 -7.37 0.51
C SER A 41 -8.56 -7.56 0.10
N VAL A 42 -8.17 -6.93 -1.00
CA VAL A 42 -6.75 -6.86 -1.42
C VAL A 42 -5.89 -6.02 -0.46
N SER A 43 -4.58 -6.21 -0.53
CA SER A 43 -3.60 -5.55 0.32
C SER A 43 -3.58 -4.02 0.11
N CYS A 44 -3.06 -3.26 1.07
CA CYS A 44 -2.95 -1.81 0.91
C CYS A 44 -2.06 -1.44 -0.28
N SER A 45 -0.94 -2.13 -0.50
CA SER A 45 -0.07 -1.91 -1.66
C SER A 45 -0.79 -2.13 -2.99
N ASP A 46 -1.70 -3.12 -3.07
CA ASP A 46 -2.52 -3.35 -4.28
C ASP A 46 -3.52 -2.22 -4.51
N LYS A 47 -4.14 -1.71 -3.45
CA LYS A 47 -5.03 -0.53 -3.54
C LYS A 47 -4.26 0.72 -3.95
N LEU A 48 -3.07 0.93 -3.39
CA LEU A 48 -2.22 2.07 -3.74
C LEU A 48 -1.78 2.02 -5.21
N ALA A 49 -1.40 0.84 -5.74
CA ALA A 49 -1.09 0.72 -7.17
C ALA A 49 -2.30 1.00 -8.06
N LYS A 50 -3.50 0.54 -7.66
CA LYS A 50 -4.72 0.89 -8.39
C LYS A 50 -4.92 2.40 -8.43
N TRP A 51 -4.78 3.08 -7.29
CA TRP A 51 -4.90 4.54 -7.22
C TRP A 51 -3.79 5.29 -7.95
N TYR A 52 -2.59 4.72 -8.01
CA TYR A 52 -1.48 5.27 -8.76
C TYR A 52 -1.83 5.39 -10.27
N HIS A 53 -2.45 4.35 -10.85
CA HIS A 53 -2.73 4.33 -12.29
C HIS A 53 -4.11 4.88 -12.67
N LEU A 54 -5.11 4.74 -11.80
CA LEU A 54 -6.50 5.11 -12.11
C LEU A 54 -6.95 6.41 -11.43
N GLY A 55 -6.15 6.92 -10.49
CA GLY A 55 -6.51 8.00 -9.59
C GLY A 55 -7.33 7.55 -8.38
N ILE A 56 -7.41 8.43 -7.37
CA ILE A 56 -8.06 8.17 -6.08
C ILE A 56 -9.57 8.41 -6.07
N GLN A 57 -10.11 9.09 -7.09
CA GLN A 57 -11.49 9.58 -7.14
C GLN A 57 -12.55 8.46 -7.21
N GLY A 58 -12.17 7.28 -7.68
CA GLY A 58 -13.11 6.16 -7.89
C GLY A 58 -14.07 6.38 -9.07
N ALA A 59 -14.92 5.38 -9.34
CA ALA A 59 -15.73 5.36 -10.55
C ALA A 59 -16.76 6.49 -10.62
N LEU A 60 -17.47 6.76 -9.52
CA LEU A 60 -18.55 7.75 -9.49
C LEU A 60 -18.06 9.17 -9.81
N LEU A 61 -16.99 9.63 -9.15
CA LEU A 61 -16.42 10.96 -9.40
C LEU A 61 -15.73 11.05 -10.77
N SER A 62 -15.25 9.93 -11.33
CA SER A 62 -14.65 9.92 -12.67
C SER A 62 -15.64 10.32 -13.76
N LEU A 63 -16.95 10.22 -13.52
CA LEU A 63 -17.98 10.69 -14.45
C LEU A 63 -18.12 12.22 -14.49
N LEU A 64 -17.63 12.91 -13.45
CA LEU A 64 -17.81 14.35 -13.26
C LEU A 64 -16.51 15.14 -13.49
N LEU A 65 -15.36 14.51 -13.26
CA LEU A 65 -14.05 15.14 -13.36
C LEU A 65 -13.50 15.03 -14.78
N VAL A 66 -12.93 16.12 -15.29
CA VAL A 66 -12.25 16.15 -16.60
C VAL A 66 -10.96 15.32 -16.58
N HIS A 67 -10.25 15.32 -15.45
CA HIS A 67 -9.01 14.57 -15.26
C HIS A 67 -9.03 13.76 -13.96
N PRO A 68 -8.41 12.57 -13.92
CA PRO A 68 -8.27 11.79 -12.68
C PRO A 68 -7.44 12.54 -11.63
N ILE A 69 -7.65 12.20 -10.35
CA ILE A 69 -6.91 12.80 -9.23
C ILE A 69 -5.80 11.84 -8.82
N TYR A 70 -4.54 12.25 -9.02
CA TYR A 70 -3.37 11.45 -8.67
C TYR A 70 -2.68 11.96 -7.40
N LEU A 71 -2.02 11.04 -6.69
CA LEU A 71 -1.15 11.36 -5.56
C LEU A 71 0.22 11.77 -6.10
N SER A 72 0.69 12.96 -5.73
CA SER A 72 2.01 13.47 -6.14
C SER A 72 3.16 12.88 -5.32
N SER A 73 2.89 12.37 -4.12
CA SER A 73 3.92 11.81 -3.24
C SER A 73 3.40 10.70 -2.32
N PHE A 74 4.32 9.84 -1.91
CA PHE A 74 4.13 8.79 -0.91
C PHE A 74 5.22 8.94 0.16
N THR A 75 4.82 9.31 1.38
CA THR A 75 5.74 9.49 2.51
C THR A 75 5.57 8.36 3.52
N ILE A 76 6.65 7.64 3.77
CA ILE A 76 6.70 6.56 4.76
C ILE A 76 7.19 7.10 6.10
N ALA A 77 6.53 6.72 7.19
CA ALA A 77 6.88 7.18 8.54
C ALA A 77 8.31 6.79 8.95
N ASN A 78 8.99 7.65 9.71
CA ASN A 78 10.30 7.32 10.24
C ASN A 78 10.24 6.10 11.19
N GLY A 79 11.34 5.36 11.30
CA GLY A 79 11.41 4.15 12.13
C GLY A 79 10.63 2.94 11.58
N THR A 80 10.07 3.03 10.36
CA THR A 80 9.44 1.90 9.67
C THR A 80 10.31 1.38 8.52
N PRO A 81 10.13 0.11 8.11
CA PRO A 81 10.86 -0.44 6.97
C PRO A 81 10.68 0.41 5.73
N PHE A 82 11.79 0.78 5.09
CA PHE A 82 11.81 1.55 3.85
C PHE A 82 12.81 0.90 2.91
N ASP A 83 12.34 0.54 1.74
CA ASP A 83 13.16 0.09 0.63
C ASP A 83 12.53 0.68 -0.63
N GLU A 84 13.22 1.66 -1.22
CA GLU A 84 12.69 2.42 -2.35
C GLU A 84 12.37 1.49 -3.53
N LYS A 85 13.24 0.54 -3.84
CA LYS A 85 13.02 -0.45 -4.91
C LYS A 85 11.73 -1.25 -4.69
N SER A 86 11.45 -1.67 -3.46
CA SER A 86 10.21 -2.37 -3.12
C SER A 86 8.98 -1.48 -3.20
N LEU A 87 9.10 -0.20 -2.84
CA LEU A 87 8.01 0.77 -2.96
C LEU A 87 7.68 1.09 -4.42
N LEU A 88 8.70 1.34 -5.25
CA LEU A 88 8.54 1.57 -6.69
C LEU A 88 7.90 0.35 -7.38
N ARG A 89 8.39 -0.86 -7.07
CA ARG A 89 7.79 -2.11 -7.55
C ARG A 89 6.34 -2.23 -7.09
N ALA A 90 6.04 -1.92 -5.83
CA ALA A 90 4.68 -2.02 -5.32
C ALA A 90 3.74 -0.99 -5.96
N LEU A 91 4.18 0.22 -6.27
CA LEU A 91 3.30 1.27 -6.79
C LEU A 91 3.06 1.17 -8.30
N TYR A 92 4.11 1.05 -9.10
CA TYR A 92 3.97 1.09 -10.58
C TYR A 92 4.73 0.01 -11.34
N GLY A 93 5.83 -0.53 -10.81
CA GLY A 93 6.65 -1.52 -11.52
C GLY A 93 5.96 -2.86 -11.85
N ARG A 94 4.68 -3.01 -11.52
CA ARG A 94 3.83 -4.15 -11.87
C ARG A 94 3.09 -3.99 -13.19
N PHE A 95 2.95 -2.76 -13.71
CA PHE A 95 2.04 -2.44 -14.81
C PHE A 95 2.69 -1.69 -15.98
N GLY A 96 4.01 -1.46 -15.95
CA GLY A 96 4.78 -0.77 -17.01
C GLY A 96 5.45 0.51 -16.52
N GLU A 97 6.26 1.16 -17.37
CA GLU A 97 7.06 2.35 -17.03
C GLU A 97 6.43 3.69 -17.46
N ASP A 98 5.14 3.73 -17.78
CA ASP A 98 4.54 4.86 -18.53
C ASP A 98 3.92 5.99 -17.69
N ALA A 99 4.24 6.11 -16.41
CA ALA A 99 3.63 7.12 -15.53
C ALA A 99 4.67 8.06 -14.92
N GLU A 100 4.33 9.34 -14.84
CA GLU A 100 5.05 10.35 -14.07
C GLU A 100 5.32 9.84 -12.65
N ARG A 101 6.57 9.90 -12.21
CA ARG A 101 6.99 9.28 -10.96
C ARG A 101 6.55 10.13 -9.77
N ALA A 102 5.61 9.61 -8.98
CA ALA A 102 5.33 10.20 -7.67
C ALA A 102 6.59 10.20 -6.80
N VAL A 103 6.77 11.26 -6.01
CA VAL A 103 7.90 11.37 -5.08
C VAL A 103 7.73 10.36 -3.95
N ILE A 104 8.71 9.47 -3.77
CA ILE A 104 8.74 8.54 -2.63
C ILE A 104 9.72 9.06 -1.60
N GLY A 105 9.22 9.32 -0.39
CA GLY A 105 10.01 9.90 0.70
C GLY A 105 9.87 9.15 2.00
N ARG A 106 10.78 9.43 2.92
CA ARG A 106 10.67 9.07 4.33
C ARG A 106 10.48 10.34 5.15
N SER A 107 9.54 10.32 6.09
CA SER A 107 9.31 11.43 7.01
C SER A 107 10.55 11.67 7.88
N SER A 108 10.88 12.94 8.11
CA SER A 108 11.86 13.36 9.13
C SER A 108 11.27 13.41 10.54
N ILE A 109 9.94 13.29 10.65
CA ILE A 109 9.22 13.36 11.93
C ILE A 109 9.21 12.00 12.62
N ASN A 110 9.58 12.00 13.89
CA ASN A 110 9.41 10.85 14.78
C ASN A 110 8.02 10.91 15.42
N PHE A 111 7.20 9.89 15.17
CA PHE A 111 5.88 9.78 15.77
C PHE A 111 6.00 9.16 17.17
N SER A 112 5.66 9.93 18.22
CA SER A 112 5.71 9.46 19.61
C SER A 112 4.85 8.22 19.87
N PHE A 113 3.79 8.03 19.07
CA PHE A 113 2.87 6.89 19.15
C PHE A 113 3.02 5.96 17.93
N ALA A 114 4.24 5.51 17.67
CA ALA A 114 4.53 4.55 16.60
C ALA A 114 4.21 3.10 17.01
N LYS A 115 4.37 2.17 16.04
CA LYS A 115 4.18 0.73 16.26
C LYS A 115 5.08 0.23 17.40
N ASP A 116 4.47 -0.46 18.35
CA ASP A 116 5.12 -1.05 19.50
C ASP A 116 4.82 -2.56 19.54
N VAL A 117 5.85 -3.39 19.63
CA VAL A 117 5.73 -4.85 19.62
C VAL A 117 5.06 -5.40 20.87
N SER A 118 5.05 -4.65 21.97
CA SER A 118 4.38 -5.01 23.23
C SER A 118 2.88 -4.72 23.21
N LYS A 119 2.40 -3.94 22.22
CA LYS A 119 1.00 -3.49 22.14
C LYS A 119 0.24 -4.24 21.05
N ARG A 120 -1.09 -4.32 21.23
CA ARG A 120 -2.01 -4.87 20.23
C ARG A 120 -2.63 -3.73 19.41
N PRO A 121 -2.91 -3.93 18.11
CA PRO A 121 -3.66 -2.95 17.32
C PRO A 121 -5.05 -2.69 17.92
N CYS A 122 -5.45 -1.43 17.96
CA CYS A 122 -6.82 -1.04 18.34
C CYS A 122 -7.82 -1.59 17.30
N PRO A 123 -8.97 -2.15 17.71
CA PRO A 123 -9.98 -2.61 16.76
C PRO A 123 -10.74 -1.46 16.08
N ALA A 124 -10.65 -0.24 16.60
CA ALA A 124 -11.32 0.94 16.05
C ALA A 124 -10.49 1.61 14.95
N SER A 125 -11.18 2.22 13.99
CA SER A 125 -10.59 3.12 12.99
C SER A 125 -11.17 4.52 13.17
N ILE A 126 -10.32 5.54 13.11
CA ILE A 126 -10.72 6.95 13.23
C ILE A 126 -10.52 7.61 11.86
N VAL A 127 -11.52 8.36 11.41
CA VAL A 127 -11.46 9.14 10.16
C VAL A 127 -11.83 10.58 10.49
N TRP A 128 -11.02 11.52 10.02
CA TRP A 128 -11.26 12.96 10.16
C TRP A 128 -11.00 13.63 8.80
N PHE A 129 -11.81 14.63 8.48
CA PHE A 129 -11.60 15.49 7.32
C PHE A 129 -11.89 16.95 7.71
N LYS A 130 -11.13 17.88 7.14
CA LYS A 130 -11.37 19.31 7.35
C LYS A 130 -12.59 19.73 6.53
N CYS A 131 -13.60 20.29 7.19
CA CYS A 131 -14.67 21.01 6.52
C CYS A 131 -14.26 22.47 6.41
N SER A 132 -14.19 23.00 5.19
CA SER A 132 -14.11 24.44 5.00
C SER A 132 -15.53 25.00 5.16
N THR A 133 -15.79 25.76 6.23
CA THR A 133 -16.98 26.62 6.26
C THR A 133 -16.79 27.69 5.21
N GLY A 134 -17.73 27.78 4.26
CA GLY A 134 -17.77 28.84 3.25
C GLY A 134 -17.99 30.23 3.85
#